data_AF-A0A9Q2CYR4-F1
#
_entry.id   AF-A0A9Q2CYR4-F1
#
_cell.length_a   1.000
_cell.length_b   1.000
_cell.length_c   1.000
_cell.angle_alpha   90.00
_cell.angle_beta   90.00
_cell.angle_gamma   90.00
#
_symmetry.space_group_name_H-M   'P 1'
#
loop_
_entity.id
_entity.type
_entity.pdbx_description
1 polymer ?
#
loop_
_entity_poly.entity_id
_entity_poly.type
_entity_poly.pdbx_seq_one_letter_code
_entity_poly.pdbx_strand_id
1 'polypeptide(L)'
;MCSYKRVIISISALLLIALPLEVYAETIEKDINPYLSEIVDIRLSEETPENVENTNDILERLNKIDSRILENVQTSGVTLILSDLPMTEFDEFSYLKGVVPRGHTDPWDDIPGLGGFESYVRVGASEPGIENNHGDVNLELHEFGHIVDSFLVDGTTISQKDEFKQIHSEEHETMFPNQPYFNYVEEYFAEAFAYYYLNNSTKVVLEARAPKTAAFIKSIHNKVSTITDIMSDGFTLYWDDFDADHYNVIVNDEVVKTTTNLSAVVEGLDPSTMYEVKVESVDKNDEVITTTYSETIYTAVQQDVDTNSLRTLLVEVGKIGDGNMTEELKTSKEKATRLLEQESDDNVTQSDIDEATNELSEAYKIYQPRIMEKNIEGEENKFMSEESNVKTMPKHTTWIVILSVSFVLLILAIVYLYYTGREEE
;
A
#
# COMPACT_ATOMS: atom_id res chain seq x y z
N MET A 1 -43.99 78.69 13.79
CA MET A 1 -42.53 78.86 13.68
C MET A 1 -41.85 77.76 14.48
N CYS A 2 -40.78 77.20 13.91
CA CYS A 2 -39.81 76.20 14.39
C CYS A 2 -39.75 75.95 15.92
N SER A 3 -39.83 74.70 16.39
CA SER A 3 -38.73 73.70 16.49
C SER A 3 -37.60 74.14 17.42
N TYR A 4 -37.40 73.43 18.55
CA TYR A 4 -36.15 72.71 18.88
C TYR A 4 -36.20 72.01 20.27
N LYS A 5 -35.92 70.70 20.23
CA LYS A 5 -35.08 69.84 21.11
C LYS A 5 -35.36 69.64 22.63
N ARG A 6 -35.71 68.37 22.92
CA ARG A 6 -35.05 67.35 23.77
C ARG A 6 -34.48 67.75 25.15
N VAL A 7 -35.00 67.11 26.20
CA VAL A 7 -34.20 66.40 27.22
C VAL A 7 -35.02 65.19 27.70
N ILE A 8 -34.62 63.97 27.36
CA ILE A 8 -34.98 62.77 28.12
C ILE A 8 -33.65 62.23 28.64
N ILE A 9 -33.55 62.20 29.97
CA ILE A 9 -32.44 61.63 30.72
C ILE A 9 -32.53 60.11 30.57
N SER A 10 -31.63 59.54 29.77
CA SER A 10 -31.43 58.09 29.68
C SER A 10 -30.76 57.61 30.97
N ILE A 11 -31.49 56.83 31.75
CA ILE A 11 -30.92 56.01 32.83
C ILE A 11 -30.52 54.67 32.22
N SER A 12 -29.21 54.49 32.18
CA SER A 12 -28.44 53.26 32.23
C SER A 12 -29.22 51.94 32.35
N ALA A 13 -29.19 51.15 31.29
CA ALA A 13 -29.18 49.70 31.38
C ALA A 13 -28.02 49.20 30.53
N LEU A 14 -26.90 48.95 31.20
CA LEU A 14 -25.75 48.23 30.69
C LEU A 14 -26.22 46.80 30.41
N LEU A 15 -26.57 46.50 29.15
CA LEU A 15 -26.65 45.13 28.68
C LEU A 15 -25.48 44.97 27.70
N LEU A 16 -24.29 44.79 28.27
CA LEU A 16 -23.18 44.18 27.54
C LEU A 16 -23.63 42.74 27.30
N ILE A 17 -24.26 42.49 26.17
CA ILE A 17 -24.32 41.14 25.61
C ILE A 17 -22.88 40.88 25.18
N ALA A 18 -22.10 40.29 26.08
CA ALA A 18 -20.91 39.55 25.69
C ALA A 18 -21.44 38.39 24.85
N LEU A 19 -21.60 38.63 23.54
CA LEU A 19 -21.56 37.53 22.59
C LEU A 19 -20.18 36.92 22.79
N PRO A 20 -20.06 35.63 23.16
CA PRO A 20 -18.78 34.98 22.94
C PRO A 20 -18.50 35.17 21.45
N LEU A 21 -17.40 35.85 21.15
CA LEU A 21 -16.81 35.82 19.83
C LEU A 21 -16.19 34.43 19.67
N GLU A 22 -17.02 33.39 19.76
CA GLU A 22 -16.76 32.14 19.08
C GLU A 22 -17.02 32.48 17.62
N VAL A 23 -16.02 33.11 17.00
CA VAL A 23 -15.72 32.79 15.61
C VAL A 23 -15.41 31.31 15.67
N TYR A 24 -16.47 30.49 15.58
CA TYR A 24 -16.31 29.18 14.98
C TYR A 24 -15.69 29.51 13.63
N ALA A 25 -14.38 29.29 13.52
CA ALA A 25 -13.86 28.81 12.27
C ALA A 25 -14.73 27.59 12.00
N GLU A 26 -15.78 27.80 11.20
CA GLU A 26 -16.43 26.73 10.50
C GLU A 26 -15.32 26.25 9.56
N THR A 27 -14.43 25.40 10.09
CA THR A 27 -13.59 24.54 9.29
C THR A 27 -14.63 23.80 8.47
N ILE A 28 -14.83 24.27 7.24
CA ILE A 28 -15.37 23.41 6.21
C ILE A 28 -14.38 22.26 6.23
N GLU A 29 -14.77 21.17 6.85
CA GLU A 29 -14.11 19.87 6.76
C GLU A 29 -14.23 19.51 5.28
N LYS A 30 -13.39 20.14 4.45
CA LYS A 30 -13.30 19.85 3.04
C LYS A 30 -12.73 18.45 2.99
N ASP A 31 -13.43 17.56 2.30
CA ASP A 31 -12.98 16.19 2.09
C ASP A 31 -11.59 16.21 1.45
N ILE A 32 -10.56 16.07 2.27
CA ILE A 32 -9.19 15.84 1.83
C ILE A 32 -9.14 14.42 1.30
N ASN A 33 -8.50 14.24 0.15
CA ASN A 33 -8.29 12.92 -0.43
C ASN A 33 -7.59 12.02 0.61
N PRO A 34 -8.11 10.80 0.87
CA PRO A 34 -7.57 9.93 1.91
C PRO A 34 -6.10 9.57 1.68
N TYR A 35 -5.68 9.38 0.42
CA TYR A 35 -4.28 9.11 0.10
C TYR A 35 -3.37 10.30 0.44
N LEU A 36 -3.83 11.53 0.18
CA LEU A 36 -3.09 12.73 0.57
C LEU A 36 -2.97 12.86 2.09
N SER A 37 -4.00 12.46 2.84
CA SER A 37 -3.96 12.50 4.31
C SER A 37 -2.94 11.54 4.92
N GLU A 38 -2.59 10.47 4.22
CA GLU A 38 -1.55 9.53 4.65
C GLU A 38 -0.13 9.96 4.23
N ILE A 39 -0.02 10.79 3.18
CA ILE A 39 1.27 11.36 2.74
C ILE A 39 1.69 12.54 3.63
N VAL A 40 0.74 13.36 4.09
CA VAL A 40 1.05 14.63 4.76
C VAL A 40 1.18 14.50 6.27
N ASP A 41 2.28 15.00 6.81
CA ASP A 41 2.56 15.12 8.26
C ASP A 41 2.64 16.60 8.68
N ILE A 42 1.70 17.06 9.50
CA ILE A 42 1.59 18.48 9.90
C ILE A 42 2.26 18.69 11.25
N ARG A 43 3.29 19.53 11.29
CA ARG A 43 4.11 19.81 12.48
C ARG A 43 4.24 21.31 12.73
N LEU A 44 3.20 21.92 13.26
CA LEU A 44 3.20 23.34 13.59
C LEU A 44 3.79 23.60 14.98
N SER A 45 4.53 24.69 15.13
CA SER A 45 5.02 25.17 16.43
C SER A 45 3.85 25.63 17.32
N GLU A 46 2.86 26.30 16.72
CA GLU A 46 1.62 26.74 17.33
C GLU A 46 0.46 26.72 16.30
N GLU A 47 -0.75 26.35 16.74
CA GLU A 47 -1.98 26.38 15.94
C GLU A 47 -2.57 27.81 15.88
N THR A 48 -1.80 28.75 15.36
CA THR A 48 -2.31 30.11 15.12
C THR A 48 -3.32 30.13 13.96
N PRO A 49 -4.27 31.07 13.91
CA PRO A 49 -5.21 31.17 12.78
C PRO A 49 -4.51 31.27 11.42
N GLU A 50 -3.38 31.98 11.36
CA GLU A 50 -2.56 32.12 10.15
C GLU A 50 -1.91 30.80 9.73
N ASN A 51 -1.31 30.06 10.67
CA ASN A 51 -0.73 28.75 10.37
C ASN A 51 -1.78 27.74 9.90
N VAL A 52 -2.96 27.74 10.52
CA VAL A 52 -4.08 26.87 10.13
C VAL A 52 -4.59 27.24 8.74
N GLU A 53 -4.78 28.54 8.45
CA GLU A 53 -5.19 29.02 7.13
C GLU A 53 -4.18 28.62 6.05
N ASN A 54 -2.89 28.92 6.26
CA ASN A 54 -1.83 28.57 5.32
C ASN A 54 -1.71 27.06 5.08
N THR A 55 -1.88 26.25 6.13
CA THR A 55 -1.85 24.78 6.02
C THR A 55 -3.03 24.26 5.21
N ASN A 56 -4.25 24.75 5.49
CA ASN A 56 -5.44 24.37 4.72
C ASN A 56 -5.30 24.76 3.24
N ASP A 57 -4.75 25.93 2.98
CA ASP A 57 -4.46 26.42 1.63
C ASP A 57 -3.49 25.50 0.86
N ILE A 58 -2.44 25.02 1.51
CA ILE A 58 -1.51 24.02 0.96
C ILE A 58 -2.27 22.72 0.63
N LEU A 59 -3.03 22.19 1.59
CA LEU A 59 -3.81 20.97 1.41
C LEU A 59 -4.81 21.11 0.27
N GLU A 60 -5.50 22.24 0.15
CA GLU A 60 -6.45 22.51 -0.93
C GLU A 60 -5.79 22.54 -2.32
N ARG A 61 -4.54 22.99 -2.42
CA ARG A 61 -3.80 22.97 -3.68
C ARG A 61 -3.34 21.56 -4.03
N LEU A 62 -2.79 20.83 -3.05
CA LEU A 62 -2.38 19.43 -3.23
C LEU A 62 -3.59 18.51 -3.54
N ASN A 63 -4.76 18.78 -2.97
CA ASN A 63 -5.98 17.99 -3.18
C ASN A 63 -6.54 18.09 -4.62
N LYS A 64 -5.98 18.98 -5.47
CA LYS A 64 -6.30 19.06 -6.90
C LYS A 64 -5.52 18.06 -7.75
N ILE A 65 -4.48 17.44 -7.19
CA ILE A 65 -3.70 16.41 -7.87
C ILE A 65 -4.60 15.22 -8.17
N ASP A 66 -4.35 14.55 -9.29
CA ASP A 66 -5.14 13.39 -9.70
C ASP A 66 -5.10 12.30 -8.60
N SER A 67 -6.25 11.77 -8.22
CA SER A 67 -6.34 10.81 -7.11
C SER A 67 -5.51 9.55 -7.36
N ARG A 68 -5.30 9.13 -8.62
CA ARG A 68 -4.44 7.99 -8.94
C ARG A 68 -2.97 8.29 -8.74
N ILE A 69 -2.55 9.55 -8.92
CA ILE A 69 -1.18 9.97 -8.57
C ILE A 69 -1.01 9.90 -7.05
N LEU A 70 -1.98 10.44 -6.30
CA LEU A 70 -1.94 10.42 -4.83
C LEU A 70 -1.92 9.00 -4.27
N GLU A 71 -2.76 8.11 -4.81
CA GLU A 71 -2.79 6.68 -4.44
C GLU A 71 -1.44 6.01 -4.68
N ASN A 72 -0.90 6.09 -5.89
CA ASN A 72 0.38 5.44 -6.22
C ASN A 72 1.54 5.99 -5.38
N VAL A 73 1.59 7.31 -5.19
CA VAL A 73 2.61 7.94 -4.33
C VAL A 73 2.47 7.50 -2.87
N GLN A 74 1.24 7.40 -2.35
CA GLN A 74 0.98 6.92 -0.99
C GLN A 74 1.51 5.49 -0.78
N THR A 75 1.36 4.59 -1.77
CA THR A 75 1.87 3.21 -1.64
C THR A 75 3.39 3.12 -1.53
N SER A 76 4.12 4.14 -1.99
CA SER A 76 5.58 4.24 -1.85
C SER A 76 6.02 4.60 -0.41
N GLY A 77 5.10 5.03 0.46
CA GLY A 77 5.38 5.35 1.86
C GLY A 77 6.13 6.67 2.08
N VAL A 78 6.09 7.58 1.11
CA VAL A 78 6.69 8.90 1.21
C VAL A 78 5.96 9.76 2.24
N THR A 79 6.69 10.68 2.88
CA THR A 79 6.11 11.67 3.81
C THR A 79 6.38 13.08 3.30
N LEU A 80 5.36 13.94 3.30
CA LEU A 80 5.50 15.38 3.10
C LEU A 80 5.22 16.11 4.43
N ILE A 81 6.27 16.66 5.02
CA ILE A 81 6.18 17.40 6.28
C ILE A 81 5.79 18.87 5.99
N LEU A 82 4.71 19.34 6.62
CA LEU A 82 4.30 20.74 6.61
C LEU A 82 4.61 21.38 7.97
N SER A 83 5.45 22.41 7.99
CA SER A 83 5.78 23.11 9.24
C SER A 83 6.08 24.59 9.05
N ASP A 84 5.80 25.39 10.08
CA ASP A 84 6.22 26.80 10.19
C ASP A 84 7.66 26.95 10.74
N LEU A 85 8.28 25.86 11.23
CA LEU A 85 9.67 25.84 11.69
C LEU A 85 10.63 25.49 10.55
N PRO A 86 11.88 26.01 10.55
CA PRO A 86 12.92 25.57 9.61
C PRO A 86 13.10 24.05 9.61
N MET A 87 13.29 23.44 8.44
CA MET A 87 13.43 21.98 8.31
C MET A 87 14.54 21.43 9.22
N THR A 88 15.63 22.17 9.38
CA THR A 88 16.81 21.80 10.18
C THR A 88 16.56 21.71 11.69
N GLU A 89 15.36 22.07 12.16
CA GLU A 89 14.92 21.86 13.54
C GLU A 89 14.36 20.44 13.78
N PHE A 90 14.12 19.66 12.72
CA PHE A 90 13.70 18.26 12.82
C PHE A 90 14.91 17.31 12.84
N ASP A 91 14.84 16.24 13.63
CA ASP A 91 15.96 15.32 13.85
C ASP A 91 16.44 14.71 12.53
N GLU A 92 15.51 14.33 11.65
CA GLU A 92 15.76 13.77 10.32
C GLU A 92 16.53 14.70 9.38
N PHE A 93 16.41 16.03 9.54
CA PHE A 93 17.11 17.03 8.70
C PHE A 93 18.19 17.81 9.45
N SER A 94 18.40 17.54 10.74
CA SER A 94 19.36 18.26 11.58
C SER A 94 20.79 18.24 11.04
N TYR A 95 21.14 17.23 10.24
CA TYR A 95 22.44 17.09 9.57
C TYR A 95 22.68 18.17 8.48
N LEU A 96 21.63 18.83 8.01
CA LEU A 96 21.70 19.92 7.01
C LEU A 96 21.93 21.30 7.64
N LYS A 97 21.92 21.41 8.98
CA LYS A 97 22.07 22.68 9.68
C LYS A 97 23.38 23.39 9.34
N GLY A 98 23.29 24.59 8.80
CA GLY A 98 24.40 25.41 8.31
C GLY A 98 25.05 24.94 7.00
N VAL A 99 24.48 23.93 6.33
CA VAL A 99 24.96 23.41 5.05
C VAL A 99 24.31 24.19 3.91
N VAL A 100 25.11 24.65 2.95
CA VAL A 100 24.61 25.33 1.74
C VAL A 100 24.43 24.29 0.62
N PRO A 101 23.23 24.12 0.06
CA PRO A 101 23.04 23.19 -1.05
C PRO A 101 23.71 23.65 -2.33
N ARG A 102 23.89 22.69 -3.23
CA ARG A 102 24.37 22.96 -4.57
C ARG A 102 23.42 23.93 -5.28
N GLY A 103 23.96 25.00 -5.83
CA GLY A 103 23.17 25.97 -6.61
C GLY A 103 22.60 27.13 -5.79
N HIS A 104 22.72 27.10 -4.46
CA HIS A 104 22.21 28.14 -3.57
C HIS A 104 23.33 28.93 -2.91
N THR A 105 22.98 30.14 -2.44
CA THR A 105 23.84 30.99 -1.60
C THR A 105 23.52 30.84 -0.11
N ASP A 106 22.29 30.47 0.21
CA ASP A 106 21.77 30.39 1.58
C ASP A 106 21.80 28.94 2.10
N PRO A 107 21.93 28.75 3.43
CA PRO A 107 21.94 27.42 4.02
C PRO A 107 20.54 26.78 4.01
N TRP A 108 20.48 25.46 4.18
CA TRP A 108 19.22 24.71 4.30
C TRP A 108 18.30 25.20 5.42
N ASP A 109 18.84 25.86 6.45
CA ASP A 109 18.06 26.55 7.48
C ASP A 109 17.08 27.58 6.88
N ASP A 110 17.48 28.23 5.79
CA ASP A 110 16.74 29.33 5.16
C ASP A 110 15.96 28.88 3.92
N ILE A 111 16.10 27.61 3.50
CA ILE A 111 15.40 27.07 2.33
C ILE A 111 14.03 26.54 2.75
N PRO A 112 12.96 26.92 2.04
CA PRO A 112 11.59 26.64 2.46
C PRO A 112 11.09 25.25 2.00
N GLY A 113 11.79 24.56 1.11
CA GLY A 113 11.33 23.31 0.50
C GLY A 113 12.46 22.29 0.28
N LEU A 114 12.07 21.02 0.29
CA LEU A 114 12.94 19.89 -0.05
C LEU A 114 12.08 18.75 -0.61
N GLY A 115 12.39 18.30 -1.82
CA GLY A 115 11.82 17.11 -2.45
C GLY A 115 12.65 15.86 -2.18
N GLY A 116 11.97 14.75 -1.88
CA GLY A 116 12.59 13.47 -1.58
C GLY A 116 11.62 12.47 -0.93
N PHE A 117 12.15 11.37 -0.39
CA PHE A 117 11.34 10.37 0.31
C PHE A 117 10.70 10.94 1.59
N GLU A 118 11.50 11.69 2.36
CA GLU A 118 11.03 12.63 3.37
C GLU A 118 11.14 14.03 2.78
N SER A 119 10.01 14.57 2.34
CA SER A 119 9.90 15.90 1.77
C SER A 119 9.46 16.90 2.83
N TYR A 120 9.75 18.18 2.60
CA TYR A 120 9.41 19.27 3.51
C TYR A 120 8.92 20.49 2.74
N VAL A 121 7.89 21.15 3.29
CA VAL A 121 7.40 22.45 2.85
C VAL A 121 7.19 23.36 4.05
N ARG A 122 7.71 24.59 3.96
CA ARG A 122 7.47 25.63 4.96
C ARG A 122 6.08 26.25 4.80
N VAL A 123 5.26 26.10 5.83
CA VAL A 123 3.93 26.72 5.93
C VAL A 123 4.07 28.25 5.87
N GLY A 124 3.29 28.88 4.99
CA GLY A 124 3.33 30.32 4.74
C GLY A 124 4.33 30.76 3.65
N ALA A 125 5.12 29.84 3.10
CA ALA A 125 6.11 30.13 2.05
C ALA A 125 5.69 29.66 0.65
N SER A 126 4.39 29.45 0.40
CA SER A 126 3.88 28.86 -0.85
C SER A 126 4.11 29.69 -2.12
N GLU A 127 4.10 31.02 -2.00
CA GLU A 127 4.19 31.94 -3.14
C GLU A 127 5.64 32.29 -3.48
N PRO A 128 6.01 32.43 -4.77
CA PRO A 128 7.37 32.82 -5.14
C PRO A 128 7.75 34.19 -4.61
N GLY A 129 9.04 34.37 -4.32
CA GLY A 129 9.59 35.69 -4.06
C GLY A 129 10.76 35.71 -3.09
N ILE A 130 11.35 36.91 -2.95
CA ILE A 130 12.48 37.14 -2.06
C ILE A 130 12.11 36.86 -0.61
N GLU A 131 10.87 37.17 -0.20
CA GLU A 131 10.41 36.97 1.18
C GLU A 131 10.28 35.48 1.55
N ASN A 132 9.96 34.63 0.56
CA ASN A 132 9.79 33.19 0.76
C ASN A 132 11.03 32.38 0.35
N ASN A 133 12.06 33.03 -0.19
CA ASN A 133 13.35 32.44 -0.56
C ASN A 133 13.29 31.28 -1.58
N HIS A 134 12.37 31.37 -2.54
CA HIS A 134 12.32 30.45 -3.69
C HIS A 134 11.70 31.13 -4.92
N GLY A 135 11.89 30.51 -6.10
CA GLY A 135 11.50 31.06 -7.40
C GLY A 135 10.33 30.34 -8.08
N ASP A 136 9.87 29.25 -7.49
CA ASP A 136 8.88 28.32 -8.05
C ASP A 136 7.48 28.92 -8.05
N VAL A 137 6.68 28.58 -9.06
CA VAL A 137 5.32 29.12 -9.20
C VAL A 137 4.44 28.81 -7.98
N ASN A 138 4.71 27.70 -7.29
CA ASN A 138 4.14 27.35 -6.01
C ASN A 138 5.00 26.28 -5.35
N LEU A 139 5.41 26.52 -4.10
CA LEU A 139 6.38 25.68 -3.38
C LEU A 139 5.90 24.23 -3.22
N GLU A 140 4.75 24.01 -2.58
CA GLU A 140 4.28 22.66 -2.26
C GLU A 140 4.02 21.81 -3.50
N LEU A 141 3.51 22.40 -4.59
CA LEU A 141 3.28 21.65 -5.82
C LEU A 141 4.60 21.36 -6.56
N HIS A 142 5.61 22.22 -6.43
CA HIS A 142 6.94 21.95 -6.95
C HIS A 142 7.58 20.78 -6.20
N GLU A 143 7.61 20.83 -4.86
CA GLU A 143 8.18 19.74 -4.07
C GLU A 143 7.40 18.43 -4.24
N PHE A 144 6.06 18.50 -4.33
CA PHE A 144 5.26 17.33 -4.67
C PHE A 144 5.54 16.82 -6.09
N GLY A 145 5.91 17.70 -7.02
CA GLY A 145 6.41 17.33 -8.34
C GLY A 145 7.66 16.45 -8.25
N HIS A 146 8.63 16.76 -7.39
CA HIS A 146 9.79 15.91 -7.14
C HIS A 146 9.41 14.56 -6.51
N ILE A 147 8.40 14.54 -5.62
CA ILE A 147 7.86 13.30 -5.07
C ILE A 147 7.28 12.43 -6.19
N VAL A 148 6.43 13.00 -7.06
CA VAL A 148 5.85 12.28 -8.20
C VAL A 148 6.94 11.80 -9.15
N ASP A 149 7.96 12.61 -9.42
CA ASP A 149 9.08 12.23 -10.28
C ASP A 149 9.77 10.95 -9.79
N SER A 150 9.98 10.84 -8.48
CA SER A 150 10.80 9.78 -7.88
C SER A 150 10.01 8.58 -7.37
N PHE A 151 8.73 8.75 -7.06
CA PHE A 151 7.94 7.78 -6.28
C PHE A 151 6.55 7.49 -6.84
N LEU A 152 6.21 7.99 -8.03
CA LEU A 152 5.00 7.55 -8.72
C LEU A 152 5.08 6.05 -9.08
N VAL A 153 6.28 5.56 -9.40
CA VAL A 153 6.57 4.15 -9.66
C VAL A 153 7.89 3.78 -8.99
N ASP A 154 7.89 2.74 -8.18
CA ASP A 154 9.07 2.32 -7.42
C ASP A 154 10.28 2.05 -8.34
N GLY A 155 11.46 2.48 -7.90
CA GLY A 155 12.71 2.36 -8.65
C GLY A 155 12.79 3.17 -9.95
N THR A 156 11.80 4.01 -10.26
CA THR A 156 11.74 4.79 -11.51
C THR A 156 11.71 6.29 -11.23
N THR A 157 12.73 7.01 -11.72
CA THR A 157 12.68 8.47 -11.86
C THR A 157 12.11 8.83 -13.24
N ILE A 158 10.89 9.37 -13.27
CA ILE A 158 10.12 9.61 -14.49
C ILE A 158 10.84 10.58 -15.44
N SER A 159 11.31 11.69 -14.90
CA SER A 159 11.99 12.78 -15.62
C SER A 159 13.25 12.29 -16.33
N GLN A 160 13.84 11.21 -15.83
CA GLN A 160 15.05 10.62 -16.38
C GLN A 160 14.79 9.59 -17.49
N LYS A 161 13.54 9.22 -17.75
CA LYS A 161 13.19 8.34 -18.88
C LYS A 161 13.38 9.07 -20.21
N ASP A 162 13.74 8.31 -21.25
CA ASP A 162 14.08 8.87 -22.56
C ASP A 162 12.93 9.68 -23.18
N GLU A 163 11.68 9.25 -22.98
CA GLU A 163 10.48 9.97 -23.41
C GLU A 163 10.45 11.40 -22.83
N PHE A 164 10.60 11.54 -21.51
CA PHE A 164 10.52 12.86 -20.88
C PHE A 164 11.77 13.71 -21.16
N LYS A 165 12.96 13.10 -21.24
CA LYS A 165 14.19 13.78 -21.69
C LYS A 165 14.04 14.36 -23.10
N GLN A 166 13.39 13.63 -24.00
CA GLN A 166 13.10 14.14 -25.33
C GLN A 166 12.13 15.34 -25.27
N ILE A 167 11.03 15.22 -24.53
CA ILE A 167 10.07 16.31 -24.33
C ILE A 167 10.76 17.55 -23.75
N HIS A 168 11.56 17.39 -22.70
CA HIS A 168 12.37 18.44 -22.09
C HIS A 168 13.25 19.13 -23.11
N SER A 169 14.01 18.38 -23.91
CA SER A 169 14.93 18.93 -24.91
C SER A 169 14.22 19.81 -25.95
N GLU A 170 12.94 19.54 -26.22
CA GLU A 170 12.13 20.25 -27.20
C GLU A 170 11.41 21.47 -26.60
N GLU A 171 11.02 21.42 -25.32
CA GLU A 171 10.07 22.39 -24.75
C GLU A 171 10.60 23.25 -23.59
N HIS A 172 11.71 22.90 -22.92
CA HIS A 172 12.17 23.63 -21.73
C HIS A 172 12.45 25.12 -21.97
N GLU A 173 13.18 25.47 -23.03
CA GLU A 173 13.50 26.86 -23.37
C GLU A 173 12.26 27.65 -23.85
N THR A 174 11.25 26.98 -24.38
CA THR A 174 9.99 27.64 -24.78
C THR A 174 9.13 27.93 -23.55
N MET A 175 9.10 27.03 -22.58
CA MET A 175 8.38 27.21 -21.33
C MET A 175 9.04 28.27 -20.43
N PHE A 176 10.36 28.13 -20.22
CA PHE A 176 11.15 28.94 -19.31
C PHE A 176 12.38 29.55 -20.01
N PRO A 177 12.17 30.56 -20.87
CA PRO A 177 13.25 31.13 -21.68
C PRO A 177 14.31 31.82 -20.83
N ASN A 178 15.59 31.55 -21.14
CA ASN A 178 16.76 32.08 -20.44
C ASN A 178 16.79 31.77 -18.92
N GLN A 179 16.26 30.61 -18.52
CA GLN A 179 16.29 30.14 -17.13
C GLN A 179 17.16 28.87 -17.04
N PRO A 180 18.49 29.00 -16.84
CA PRO A 180 19.40 27.86 -16.86
C PRO A 180 19.14 26.80 -15.78
N TYR A 181 18.37 27.14 -14.74
CA TYR A 181 17.95 26.21 -13.71
C TYR A 181 17.10 25.06 -14.30
N PHE A 182 16.20 25.37 -15.22
CA PHE A 182 15.35 24.37 -15.87
C PHE A 182 16.05 23.61 -17.01
N ASN A 183 17.38 23.73 -17.13
CA ASN A 183 18.19 22.77 -17.89
C ASN A 183 18.32 21.42 -17.15
N TYR A 184 18.14 21.43 -15.83
CA TYR A 184 17.98 20.21 -15.04
C TYR A 184 16.57 19.65 -15.32
N VAL A 185 16.49 18.38 -15.72
CA VAL A 185 15.25 17.79 -16.25
C VAL A 185 14.25 17.56 -15.13
N GLU A 186 14.75 17.21 -13.96
CA GLU A 186 14.02 17.05 -12.70
C GLU A 186 13.37 18.37 -12.24
N GLU A 187 14.11 19.48 -12.24
CA GLU A 187 13.58 20.80 -11.89
C GLU A 187 12.54 21.30 -12.90
N TYR A 188 12.75 21.02 -14.19
CA TYR A 188 11.76 21.31 -15.21
C TYR A 188 10.47 20.50 -15.01
N PHE A 189 10.61 19.20 -14.69
CA PHE A 189 9.46 18.33 -14.42
C PHE A 189 8.64 18.85 -13.23
N ALA A 190 9.30 19.11 -12.10
CA ALA A 190 8.66 19.58 -10.87
C ALA A 190 7.94 20.92 -11.08
N GLU A 191 8.60 21.88 -11.74
CA GLU A 191 7.99 23.18 -12.00
C GLU A 191 6.83 23.07 -13.02
N ALA A 192 6.98 22.28 -14.07
CA ALA A 192 5.89 22.06 -15.03
C ALA A 192 4.69 21.35 -14.37
N PHE A 193 4.93 20.41 -13.46
CA PHE A 193 3.90 19.77 -12.64
C PHE A 193 3.14 20.81 -11.80
N ALA A 194 3.87 21.71 -11.14
CA ALA A 194 3.27 22.81 -10.38
C ALA A 194 2.41 23.74 -11.26
N TYR A 195 2.89 24.10 -12.45
CA TYR A 195 2.10 24.87 -13.41
C TYR A 195 0.79 24.17 -13.80
N TYR A 196 0.82 22.84 -14.00
CA TYR A 196 -0.35 22.08 -14.42
C TYR A 196 -1.45 22.04 -13.33
N TYR A 197 -1.08 21.89 -12.06
CA TYR A 197 -2.02 21.67 -10.96
C TYR A 197 -2.40 22.92 -10.15
N LEU A 198 -1.61 24.00 -10.19
CA LEU A 198 -1.86 25.17 -9.34
C LEU A 198 -3.22 25.82 -9.61
N ASN A 199 -3.46 26.26 -10.85
CA ASN A 199 -4.73 26.83 -11.29
C ASN A 199 -4.87 26.84 -12.83
N ASN A 200 -6.05 27.22 -13.31
CA ASN A 200 -6.34 27.27 -14.75
C ASN A 200 -5.45 28.27 -15.52
N SER A 201 -5.02 29.37 -14.89
CA SER A 201 -4.18 30.37 -15.56
C SER A 201 -2.78 29.82 -15.84
N THR A 202 -2.15 29.15 -14.87
CA THR A 202 -0.83 28.53 -15.07
C THR A 202 -0.90 27.34 -16.01
N LYS A 203 -1.96 26.53 -15.90
CA LYS A 203 -2.18 25.40 -16.80
C LYS A 203 -2.29 25.82 -18.26
N VAL A 204 -3.05 26.88 -18.57
CA VAL A 204 -3.16 27.43 -19.92
C VAL A 204 -1.81 27.92 -20.45
N VAL A 205 -0.95 28.47 -19.60
CA VAL A 205 0.41 28.87 -20.00
C VAL A 205 1.25 27.64 -20.37
N LEU A 206 1.20 26.58 -19.56
CA LEU A 206 1.89 25.32 -19.84
C LEU A 206 1.39 24.70 -21.14
N GLU A 207 0.08 24.55 -21.32
CA GLU A 207 -0.52 23.99 -22.54
C GLU A 207 -0.15 24.79 -23.80
N ALA A 208 0.02 26.11 -23.68
CA ALA A 208 0.39 26.96 -24.80
C ALA A 208 1.89 26.94 -25.15
N ARG A 209 2.77 26.77 -24.16
CA ARG A 209 4.23 26.87 -24.34
C ARG A 209 4.95 25.52 -24.40
N ALA A 210 4.41 24.52 -23.71
CA ALA A 210 4.95 23.18 -23.61
C ALA A 210 3.80 22.14 -23.70
N PRO A 211 3.12 22.05 -24.86
CA PRO A 211 1.98 21.17 -25.03
C PRO A 211 2.30 19.69 -24.84
N LYS A 212 3.51 19.22 -25.17
CA LYS A 212 3.90 17.83 -24.94
C LYS A 212 4.09 17.56 -23.45
N THR A 213 4.72 18.47 -22.71
CA THR A 213 4.83 18.39 -21.25
C THR A 213 3.46 18.41 -20.58
N ALA A 214 2.55 19.29 -21.01
CA ALA A 214 1.18 19.33 -20.48
C ALA A 214 0.43 18.02 -20.74
N ALA A 215 0.57 17.45 -21.95
CA ALA A 215 -0.04 16.17 -22.31
C ALA A 215 0.56 15.02 -21.48
N PHE A 216 1.88 15.01 -21.30
CA PHE A 216 2.59 14.00 -20.51
C PHE A 216 2.13 14.00 -19.06
N ILE A 217 2.15 15.16 -18.38
CA ILE A 217 1.70 15.28 -16.97
C ILE A 217 0.24 14.83 -16.83
N LYS A 218 -0.61 15.21 -17.79
CA LYS A 218 -2.03 14.83 -17.78
C LYS A 218 -2.23 13.30 -17.78
N SER A 219 -1.41 12.55 -18.51
CA SER A 219 -1.59 11.09 -18.71
C SER A 219 -0.56 10.24 -17.98
N ILE A 220 0.32 10.84 -17.18
CA ILE A 220 1.46 10.13 -16.56
C ILE A 220 1.01 8.91 -15.74
N HIS A 221 -0.10 9.05 -15.01
CA HIS A 221 -0.65 8.01 -14.16
C HIS A 221 -1.26 6.84 -14.94
N ASN A 222 -1.61 7.03 -16.21
CA ASN A 222 -2.18 5.95 -17.03
C ASN A 222 -1.12 4.88 -17.36
N LYS A 223 0.16 5.24 -17.29
CA LYS A 223 1.27 4.32 -17.55
C LYS A 223 1.66 3.51 -16.31
N VAL A 224 0.99 3.70 -15.17
CA VAL A 224 1.19 2.90 -13.96
C VAL A 224 0.27 1.69 -14.04
N SER A 225 0.81 0.48 -13.84
CA SER A 225 0.02 -0.74 -13.81
C SER A 225 -0.43 -1.02 -12.37
N THR A 226 -1.36 -1.95 -12.21
CA THR A 226 -1.73 -2.45 -10.88
C THR A 226 -1.42 -3.92 -10.80
N ILE A 227 -0.65 -4.29 -9.79
CA ILE A 227 -0.25 -5.67 -9.52
C ILE A 227 -0.98 -6.17 -8.28
N THR A 228 -1.72 -7.26 -8.42
CA THR A 228 -2.45 -7.91 -7.33
C THR A 228 -2.16 -9.39 -7.29
N ASP A 229 -2.66 -10.06 -6.26
CA ASP A 229 -2.65 -11.52 -6.14
C ASP A 229 -1.24 -12.10 -6.34
N ILE A 230 -0.23 -11.46 -5.75
CA ILE A 230 1.17 -11.92 -5.84
C ILE A 230 1.28 -13.23 -5.05
N MET A 231 1.44 -14.33 -5.80
CA MET A 231 1.62 -15.68 -5.30
C MET A 231 3.10 -16.09 -5.35
N SER A 232 3.41 -17.32 -4.96
CA SER A 232 4.76 -17.86 -5.03
C SER A 232 5.22 -18.11 -6.47
N ASP A 233 4.30 -18.27 -7.41
CA ASP A 233 4.57 -18.66 -8.79
C ASP A 233 3.95 -17.72 -9.83
N GLY A 234 3.39 -16.59 -9.41
CA GLY A 234 2.62 -15.74 -10.31
C GLY A 234 2.03 -14.49 -9.68
N PHE A 235 1.31 -13.73 -10.49
CA PHE A 235 0.60 -12.51 -10.10
C PHE A 235 -0.47 -12.15 -11.13
N THR A 236 -1.36 -11.22 -10.78
CA THR A 236 -2.30 -10.60 -11.71
C THR A 236 -1.90 -9.16 -11.99
N LEU A 237 -1.95 -8.76 -13.26
CA LEU A 237 -1.63 -7.41 -13.73
C LEU A 237 -2.86 -6.77 -14.37
N TYR A 238 -3.06 -5.48 -14.12
CA TYR A 238 -4.07 -4.62 -14.75
C TYR A 238 -3.43 -3.34 -15.28
N TRP A 239 -3.97 -2.80 -16.37
CA TRP A 239 -3.47 -1.57 -17.00
C TRP A 239 -4.59 -0.82 -17.72
N ASP A 240 -4.32 0.43 -18.09
CA ASP A 240 -5.28 1.28 -18.81
C ASP A 240 -5.33 0.96 -20.31
N ASP A 241 -6.47 1.28 -20.93
CA ASP A 241 -6.63 1.19 -22.38
C ASP A 241 -5.94 2.37 -23.08
N PHE A 242 -5.15 2.05 -24.10
CA PHE A 242 -4.43 3.01 -24.95
C PHE A 242 -4.87 2.92 -26.41
N ASP A 243 -6.13 2.52 -26.66
CA ASP A 243 -6.69 2.26 -27.99
C ASP A 243 -5.86 1.20 -28.77
N ALA A 244 -5.33 0.22 -28.04
CA ALA A 244 -4.47 -0.84 -28.60
C ALA A 244 -5.29 -1.94 -29.28
N ASP A 245 -4.68 -2.62 -30.26
CA ASP A 245 -5.24 -3.85 -30.85
C ASP A 245 -5.01 -5.05 -29.91
N HIS A 246 -3.81 -5.13 -29.33
CA HIS A 246 -3.45 -6.12 -28.32
C HIS A 246 -2.36 -5.59 -27.37
N TYR A 247 -2.10 -6.37 -26.32
CA TYR A 247 -1.15 -6.07 -25.26
C TYR A 247 -0.16 -7.21 -25.11
N ASN A 248 1.13 -6.87 -25.02
CA ASN A 248 2.19 -7.80 -24.67
C ASN A 248 2.61 -7.57 -23.22
N VAL A 249 2.42 -8.59 -22.39
CA VAL A 249 2.91 -8.64 -21.02
C VAL A 249 4.35 -9.14 -21.05
N ILE A 250 5.25 -8.32 -20.53
CA ILE A 250 6.68 -8.55 -20.56
C ILE A 250 7.17 -8.76 -19.14
N VAL A 251 7.92 -9.84 -18.93
CA VAL A 251 8.58 -10.16 -17.66
C VAL A 251 10.07 -10.35 -17.96
N ASN A 252 10.94 -9.58 -17.30
CA ASN A 252 12.39 -9.58 -17.53
C ASN A 252 12.77 -9.47 -19.03
N ASP A 253 12.15 -8.52 -19.72
CA ASP A 253 12.32 -8.26 -21.17
C ASP A 253 11.85 -9.37 -22.14
N GLU A 254 11.18 -10.42 -21.63
CA GLU A 254 10.56 -11.46 -22.47
C GLU A 254 9.04 -11.33 -22.50
N VAL A 255 8.43 -11.42 -23.68
CA VAL A 255 6.98 -11.47 -23.82
C VAL A 255 6.49 -12.84 -23.31
N VAL A 256 5.85 -12.84 -22.15
CA VAL A 256 5.30 -14.06 -21.53
C VAL A 256 3.85 -14.30 -21.90
N LYS A 257 3.12 -13.25 -22.31
CA LYS A 257 1.70 -13.34 -22.68
C LYS A 257 1.29 -12.23 -23.63
N THR A 258 0.45 -12.57 -24.60
CA THR A 258 -0.24 -11.61 -25.46
C THR A 258 -1.75 -11.73 -25.22
N THR A 259 -2.43 -10.61 -25.04
CA THR A 259 -3.87 -10.57 -24.71
C THR A 259 -4.54 -9.34 -25.30
N THR A 260 -5.86 -9.40 -25.49
CA THR A 260 -6.69 -8.22 -25.84
C THR A 260 -7.44 -7.65 -24.63
N ASN A 261 -7.33 -8.31 -23.47
CA ASN A 261 -7.93 -7.84 -22.22
C ASN A 261 -7.00 -6.82 -21.54
N LEU A 262 -7.57 -5.94 -20.73
CA LEU A 262 -6.84 -4.99 -19.86
C LEU A 262 -6.31 -5.64 -18.57
N SER A 263 -6.16 -6.96 -18.59
CA SER A 263 -5.59 -7.72 -17.50
C SER A 263 -4.97 -9.02 -17.98
N ALA A 264 -4.02 -9.52 -17.18
CA ALA A 264 -3.38 -10.80 -17.38
C ALA A 264 -2.95 -11.44 -16.07
N VAL A 265 -3.23 -12.73 -15.93
CA VAL A 265 -2.56 -13.59 -14.95
C VAL A 265 -1.25 -14.09 -15.56
N VAL A 266 -0.15 -13.93 -14.82
CA VAL A 266 1.18 -14.47 -15.12
C VAL A 266 1.47 -15.58 -14.12
N GLU A 267 1.89 -16.74 -14.60
CA GLU A 267 2.11 -17.96 -13.80
C GLU A 267 3.44 -18.62 -14.24
N GLY A 268 3.91 -19.60 -13.46
CA GLY A 268 5.13 -20.35 -13.75
C GLY A 268 6.43 -19.59 -13.44
N LEU A 269 6.37 -18.65 -12.52
CA LEU A 269 7.52 -17.94 -11.98
C LEU A 269 8.15 -18.71 -10.82
N ASP A 270 9.41 -18.43 -10.54
CA ASP A 270 10.12 -18.97 -9.38
C ASP A 270 9.68 -18.22 -8.11
N PRO A 271 9.56 -18.91 -6.97
CA PRO A 271 9.26 -18.28 -5.68
C PRO A 271 10.42 -17.45 -5.15
N SER A 272 10.10 -16.49 -4.27
CA SER A 272 11.10 -15.61 -3.64
C SER A 272 12.04 -14.95 -4.66
N THR A 273 11.52 -14.62 -5.83
CA THR A 273 12.29 -14.11 -6.96
C THR A 273 11.76 -12.77 -7.38
N MET A 274 12.68 -11.87 -7.69
CA MET A 274 12.37 -10.53 -8.15
C MET A 274 12.20 -10.52 -9.67
N TYR A 275 11.14 -9.90 -10.17
CA TYR A 275 10.86 -9.75 -11.59
C TYR A 275 10.59 -8.29 -11.94
N GLU A 276 11.05 -7.86 -13.11
CA GLU A 276 10.65 -6.60 -13.73
C GLU A 276 9.51 -6.87 -14.71
N VAL A 277 8.42 -6.10 -14.58
CA VAL A 277 7.19 -6.29 -15.35
C VAL A 277 6.80 -5.01 -16.05
N LYS A 278 6.35 -5.11 -17.30
CA LYS A 278 5.77 -4.00 -18.07
C LYS A 278 4.77 -4.52 -19.10
N VAL A 279 3.93 -3.63 -19.61
CA VAL A 279 2.97 -3.93 -20.68
C VAL A 279 3.23 -3.01 -21.87
N GLU A 280 3.37 -3.60 -23.05
CA GLU A 280 3.34 -2.86 -24.31
C GLU A 280 1.92 -2.88 -24.88
N SER A 281 1.41 -1.69 -25.20
CA SER A 281 0.20 -1.48 -25.97
C SER A 281 0.57 -1.42 -27.45
N VAL A 282 0.01 -2.32 -28.26
CA VAL A 282 0.42 -2.51 -29.67
C VAL A 282 -0.76 -2.26 -30.60
N ASP A 283 -0.52 -1.53 -31.68
CA ASP A 283 -1.53 -1.24 -32.69
C ASP A 283 -1.72 -2.39 -33.70
N LYS A 284 -2.71 -2.24 -34.58
CA LYS A 284 -3.02 -3.22 -35.64
C LYS A 284 -1.91 -3.44 -36.68
N ASN A 285 -0.87 -2.62 -36.69
CA ASN A 285 0.28 -2.71 -37.59
C ASN A 285 1.50 -3.31 -36.87
N ASP A 286 1.33 -3.83 -35.66
CA ASP A 286 2.39 -4.32 -34.78
C ASP A 286 3.37 -3.22 -34.33
N GLU A 287 2.94 -1.95 -34.29
CA GLU A 287 3.71 -0.84 -33.74
C GLU A 287 3.36 -0.60 -32.27
N VAL A 288 4.38 -0.46 -31.42
CA VAL A 288 4.19 -0.13 -30.00
C VAL A 288 3.70 1.32 -29.87
N ILE A 289 2.48 1.49 -29.34
CA ILE A 289 1.86 2.79 -29.06
C ILE A 289 2.49 3.40 -27.82
N THR A 290 2.55 2.61 -26.75
CA THR A 290 3.14 3.00 -25.47
C THR A 290 3.54 1.76 -24.68
N THR A 291 4.41 1.97 -23.70
CA THR A 291 4.76 0.99 -22.70
C THR A 291 4.41 1.56 -21.34
N THR A 292 3.88 0.73 -20.43
CA THR A 292 3.75 1.11 -19.02
C THR A 292 5.13 1.34 -18.42
N TYR A 293 5.19 2.00 -17.26
CA TYR A 293 6.41 1.99 -16.48
C TYR A 293 6.75 0.57 -16.04
N SER A 294 8.04 0.33 -15.87
CA SER A 294 8.54 -0.95 -15.39
C SER A 294 8.40 -0.99 -13.88
N GLU A 295 7.71 -2.00 -13.39
CA GLU A 295 7.48 -2.25 -11.97
C GLU A 295 8.25 -3.49 -11.53
N THR A 296 8.80 -3.43 -10.32
CA THR A 296 9.47 -4.58 -9.72
C THR A 296 8.50 -5.30 -8.80
N ILE A 297 8.39 -6.62 -8.99
CA ILE A 297 7.64 -7.49 -8.08
C ILE A 297 8.58 -8.48 -7.42
N TYR A 298 8.17 -8.96 -6.25
CA TYR A 298 8.82 -10.05 -5.56
C TYR A 298 7.80 -11.15 -5.31
N THR A 299 7.95 -12.29 -5.98
CA THR A 299 7.05 -13.44 -5.78
C THR A 299 7.11 -13.92 -4.34
N ALA A 300 5.99 -14.39 -3.82
CA ALA A 300 5.89 -14.81 -2.44
C ALA A 300 6.83 -16.01 -2.17
N VAL A 301 7.15 -16.22 -0.89
CA VAL A 301 7.83 -17.45 -0.47
C VAL A 301 6.90 -18.62 -0.73
N GLN A 302 7.37 -19.65 -1.43
CA GLN A 302 6.70 -20.94 -1.47
C GLN A 302 6.74 -21.50 -0.05
N GLN A 303 5.60 -21.53 0.63
CA GLN A 303 5.54 -22.16 1.95
C GLN A 303 5.74 -23.66 1.76
N ASP A 304 6.75 -24.23 2.43
CA ASP A 304 6.84 -25.69 2.59
C ASP A 304 5.50 -26.18 3.15
N VAL A 305 4.92 -27.18 2.50
CA VAL A 305 3.64 -27.72 2.93
C VAL A 305 3.82 -28.40 4.30
N ASP A 306 3.06 -27.99 5.32
CA ASP A 306 3.11 -28.59 6.66
C ASP A 306 2.47 -29.98 6.64
N THR A 307 3.30 -31.00 6.49
CA THR A 307 2.88 -32.40 6.44
C THR A 307 2.85 -33.08 7.82
N ASN A 308 3.20 -32.38 8.91
CA ASN A 308 3.39 -33.01 10.22
C ASN A 308 2.13 -33.67 10.77
N SER A 309 0.98 -32.99 10.62
CA SER A 309 -0.32 -33.50 11.08
C SER A 309 -0.74 -34.74 10.28
N LEU A 310 -0.58 -34.71 8.95
CA LEU A 310 -0.89 -35.84 8.07
C LEU A 310 0.01 -37.05 8.35
N ARG A 311 1.33 -36.83 8.47
CA ARG A 311 2.32 -37.85 8.81
C ARG A 311 2.03 -38.50 10.16
N THR A 312 1.70 -37.70 11.18
CA THR A 312 1.35 -38.19 12.52
C THR A 312 0.09 -39.07 12.46
N LEU A 313 -0.94 -38.63 11.74
CA LEU A 313 -2.19 -39.37 11.61
C LEU A 313 -2.01 -40.68 10.84
N LEU A 314 -1.21 -40.69 9.78
CA LEU A 314 -0.87 -41.91 9.03
C LEU A 314 -0.14 -42.95 9.89
N VAL A 315 0.75 -42.51 10.79
CA VAL A 315 1.38 -43.41 11.78
C VAL A 315 0.33 -44.03 12.70
N GLU A 316 -0.64 -43.24 13.16
CA GLU A 316 -1.70 -43.72 14.05
C GLU A 316 -2.64 -44.72 13.34
N VAL A 317 -3.09 -44.39 12.12
CA VAL A 317 -3.91 -45.27 11.29
C VAL A 317 -3.14 -46.53 10.88
N GLY A 318 -1.83 -46.42 10.64
CA GLY A 318 -0.95 -47.54 10.29
C GLY A 318 -0.82 -48.60 11.38
N LYS A 319 -1.19 -48.30 12.64
CA LYS A 319 -1.28 -49.30 13.72
C LYS A 319 -2.46 -50.26 13.55
N ILE A 320 -3.45 -49.90 12.72
CA ILE A 320 -4.56 -50.77 12.36
C ILE A 320 -4.09 -51.70 11.24
N GLY A 321 -4.25 -53.02 11.41
CA GLY A 321 -3.96 -53.96 10.33
C GLY A 321 -4.94 -53.78 9.16
N ASP A 322 -4.46 -53.81 7.92
CA ASP A 322 -5.26 -53.46 6.73
C ASP A 322 -6.55 -54.30 6.58
N GLY A 323 -6.56 -55.55 7.05
CA GLY A 323 -7.76 -56.42 7.06
C GLY A 323 -8.85 -56.01 8.05
N ASN A 324 -8.57 -55.03 8.91
CA ASN A 324 -9.48 -54.51 9.92
C ASN A 324 -9.95 -53.08 9.61
N MET A 325 -9.52 -52.44 8.53
CA MET A 325 -9.95 -51.10 8.14
C MET A 325 -11.31 -51.14 7.41
N THR A 326 -12.07 -50.04 7.47
CA THR A 326 -13.18 -49.85 6.54
C THR A 326 -12.64 -49.45 5.17
N GLU A 327 -13.44 -49.63 4.12
CA GLU A 327 -13.05 -49.22 2.76
C GLU A 327 -12.79 -47.71 2.67
N GLU A 328 -13.56 -46.91 3.42
CA GLU A 328 -13.35 -45.46 3.50
C GLU A 328 -12.00 -45.11 4.14
N LEU A 329 -11.65 -45.77 5.26
CA LEU A 329 -10.37 -45.54 5.93
C LEU A 329 -9.18 -45.98 5.08
N LYS A 330 -9.34 -47.08 4.33
CA LYS A 330 -8.32 -47.58 3.41
C LYS A 330 -8.10 -46.60 2.24
N THR A 331 -9.18 -46.09 1.67
CA THR A 331 -9.13 -45.12 0.56
C THR A 331 -8.47 -43.81 1.00
N SER A 332 -8.87 -43.24 2.14
CA SER A 332 -8.27 -42.01 2.66
C SER A 332 -6.79 -42.20 3.02
N LYS A 333 -6.40 -43.37 3.56
CA LYS A 333 -4.99 -43.71 3.85
C LYS A 333 -4.15 -43.77 2.57
N GLU A 334 -4.67 -44.37 1.49
CA GLU A 334 -3.98 -44.44 0.20
C GLU A 334 -3.84 -43.05 -0.45
N LYS A 335 -4.89 -42.20 -0.41
CA LYS A 335 -4.83 -40.81 -0.92
C LYS A 335 -3.79 -39.99 -0.15
N ALA A 336 -3.83 -40.04 1.18
CA ALA A 336 -2.86 -39.36 2.05
C ALA A 336 -1.42 -39.83 1.84
N THR A 337 -1.20 -41.13 1.61
CA THR A 337 0.15 -41.68 1.35
C THR A 337 0.70 -41.19 0.02
N ARG A 338 -0.12 -41.16 -1.04
CA ARG A 338 0.31 -40.66 -2.36
C ARG A 338 0.70 -39.19 -2.32
N LEU A 339 -0.07 -38.37 -1.59
CA LEU A 339 0.23 -36.94 -1.43
C LEU A 339 1.59 -36.71 -0.75
N LEU A 340 1.95 -37.52 0.25
CA LEU A 340 3.28 -37.44 0.88
C LEU A 340 4.41 -38.01 0.02
N GLU A 341 4.13 -38.99 -0.84
CA GLU A 341 5.10 -39.49 -1.83
C GLU A 341 5.36 -38.47 -2.95
N GLN A 342 4.43 -37.54 -3.16
CA GLN A 342 4.50 -36.43 -4.11
C GLN A 342 4.94 -35.11 -3.47
N GLU A 343 5.32 -35.09 -2.18
CA GLU A 343 5.73 -33.88 -1.44
C GLU A 343 6.96 -33.18 -2.05
N SER A 344 7.71 -33.85 -2.91
CA SER A 344 8.82 -33.26 -3.69
C SER A 344 8.42 -32.76 -5.08
N ASP A 345 7.12 -32.77 -5.42
CA ASP A 345 6.54 -32.30 -6.68
C ASP A 345 5.83 -30.97 -6.43
N ASP A 346 6.11 -29.94 -7.22
CA ASP A 346 5.66 -28.54 -7.05
C ASP A 346 4.12 -28.35 -7.11
N ASN A 347 3.35 -29.43 -7.29
CA ASN A 347 1.90 -29.41 -7.48
C ASN A 347 1.07 -29.68 -6.21
N VAL A 348 1.68 -29.99 -5.06
CA VAL A 348 0.93 -30.26 -3.82
C VAL A 348 0.79 -28.97 -3.01
N THR A 349 -0.46 -28.54 -2.77
CA THR A 349 -0.75 -27.32 -1.97
C THR A 349 -1.03 -27.66 -0.50
N GLN A 350 -0.95 -26.66 0.40
CA GLN A 350 -1.40 -26.82 1.79
C GLN A 350 -2.88 -27.23 1.89
N SER A 351 -3.71 -26.75 0.97
CA SER A 351 -5.12 -27.15 0.91
C SER A 351 -5.28 -28.64 0.64
N ASP A 352 -4.44 -29.22 -0.23
CA ASP A 352 -4.49 -30.66 -0.54
C ASP A 352 -4.09 -31.51 0.68
N ILE A 353 -3.09 -31.06 1.44
CA ILE A 353 -2.63 -31.72 2.67
C ILE A 353 -3.67 -31.59 3.79
N ASP A 354 -4.30 -30.43 3.94
CA ASP A 354 -5.35 -30.21 4.93
C ASP A 354 -6.61 -31.03 4.62
N GLU A 355 -7.02 -31.08 3.34
CA GLU A 355 -8.13 -31.91 2.87
C GLU A 355 -7.86 -33.39 3.16
N ALA A 356 -6.70 -33.91 2.76
CA ALA A 356 -6.33 -35.31 3.01
C ALA A 356 -6.22 -35.63 4.51
N THR A 357 -5.73 -34.69 5.32
CA THR A 357 -5.68 -34.82 6.79
C THR A 357 -7.09 -34.93 7.37
N ASN A 358 -8.01 -34.08 6.91
CA ASN A 358 -9.40 -34.08 7.36
C ASN A 358 -10.13 -35.36 6.94
N GLU A 359 -10.02 -35.78 5.68
CA GLU A 359 -10.64 -37.02 5.19
C GLU A 359 -10.15 -38.26 5.93
N LEU A 360 -8.84 -38.35 6.18
CA LEU A 360 -8.26 -39.45 6.95
C LEU A 360 -8.71 -39.41 8.41
N SER A 361 -8.80 -38.22 9.00
CA SER A 361 -9.23 -38.01 10.39
C SER A 361 -10.68 -38.40 10.60
N GLU A 362 -11.58 -38.00 9.70
CA GLU A 362 -13.00 -38.36 9.76
C GLU A 362 -13.22 -39.85 9.52
N ALA A 363 -12.53 -40.46 8.55
CA ALA A 363 -12.61 -41.91 8.34
C ALA A 363 -12.10 -42.69 9.57
N TYR A 364 -11.03 -42.21 10.21
CA TYR A 364 -10.48 -42.81 11.42
C TYR A 364 -11.41 -42.63 12.63
N LYS A 365 -12.05 -41.46 12.76
CA LYS A 365 -13.08 -41.18 13.78
C LYS A 365 -14.33 -42.01 13.61
N ILE A 366 -14.71 -42.45 12.41
CA ILE A 366 -15.84 -43.37 12.19
C ILE A 366 -15.43 -44.81 12.55
N TYR A 367 -14.17 -45.16 12.29
CA TYR A 367 -13.63 -46.47 12.64
C TYR A 367 -13.54 -46.71 14.16
N GLN A 368 -13.10 -45.71 14.94
CA GLN A 368 -12.97 -45.81 16.41
C GLN A 368 -14.29 -46.22 17.12
N PRO A 369 -15.46 -45.62 16.83
CA PRO A 369 -16.78 -46.05 17.29
C PRO A 369 -17.13 -47.48 16.88
N ARG A 370 -16.76 -47.95 15.67
CA ARG A 370 -17.00 -49.34 15.25
C ARG A 370 -16.14 -50.33 16.04
N ILE A 371 -14.91 -49.97 16.39
CA ILE A 371 -14.12 -50.74 17.37
C ILE A 371 -14.84 -50.74 18.71
N MET A 372 -15.39 -49.60 19.15
CA MET A 372 -16.04 -49.48 20.44
C MET A 372 -17.35 -50.28 20.50
N GLU A 373 -18.17 -50.30 19.44
CA GLU A 373 -19.36 -51.14 19.31
C GLU A 373 -19.00 -52.63 19.24
N LYS A 374 -17.96 -53.01 18.47
CA LYS A 374 -17.48 -54.39 18.42
C LYS A 374 -16.88 -54.87 19.74
N ASN A 375 -16.37 -53.96 20.57
CA ASN A 375 -15.89 -54.24 21.92
C ASN A 375 -17.01 -54.26 22.98
N ILE A 376 -18.23 -53.79 22.67
CA ILE A 376 -19.38 -53.82 23.58
C ILE A 376 -20.22 -55.09 23.37
N GLU A 377 -20.25 -55.66 22.17
CA GLU A 377 -20.87 -56.97 21.89
C GLU A 377 -19.85 -58.12 21.91
N GLY A 378 -19.43 -58.47 23.12
CA GLY A 378 -18.87 -59.76 23.55
C GLY A 378 -18.12 -60.64 22.55
N GLU A 379 -16.78 -60.61 22.63
CA GLU A 379 -15.95 -61.82 22.49
C GLU A 379 -14.95 -61.89 23.65
N GLU A 380 -15.13 -62.87 24.52
CA GLU A 380 -14.10 -63.33 25.45
C GLU A 380 -12.91 -63.86 24.65
N ASN A 381 -11.73 -63.23 24.79
CA ASN A 381 -10.45 -63.92 24.55
C ASN A 381 -9.32 -63.32 25.40
N LYS A 382 -9.23 -63.85 26.62
CA LYS A 382 -8.01 -64.37 27.26
C LYS A 382 -6.66 -63.87 26.69
N PHE A 383 -6.13 -62.78 27.26
CA PHE A 383 -4.69 -62.53 27.25
C PHE A 383 -4.08 -63.06 28.55
N MET A 384 -3.18 -64.03 28.39
CA MET A 384 -2.36 -64.55 29.46
C MET A 384 -1.51 -63.43 30.07
N SER A 385 -1.43 -63.46 31.39
CA SER A 385 -0.51 -62.65 32.18
C SER A 385 0.94 -62.96 31.79
N GLU A 386 1.65 -61.96 31.29
CA GLU A 386 3.08 -61.83 31.55
C GLU A 386 3.29 -60.61 32.44
N GLU A 387 3.89 -60.87 33.60
CA GLU A 387 4.32 -59.86 34.56
C GLU A 387 5.35 -58.93 33.90
N SER A 388 5.06 -57.64 33.90
CA SER A 388 6.14 -56.64 33.88
C SER A 388 5.80 -55.49 34.82
N ASN A 389 6.57 -55.44 35.91
CA ASN A 389 6.63 -54.37 36.89
C ASN A 389 6.80 -53.00 36.23
N VAL A 390 5.81 -52.11 36.35
CA VAL A 390 6.05 -50.66 36.30
C VAL A 390 5.23 -49.94 37.37
N LYS A 391 5.97 -49.18 38.17
CA LYS A 391 5.58 -48.31 39.28
C LYS A 391 4.41 -47.38 38.94
N THR A 392 3.45 -47.28 39.86
CA THR A 392 2.47 -46.19 39.90
C THR A 392 3.14 -44.84 40.20
N MET A 393 2.74 -43.80 39.46
CA MET A 393 3.08 -42.39 39.74
C MET A 393 1.86 -41.60 40.27
N PRO A 394 2.08 -40.46 40.95
CA PRO A 394 1.18 -39.93 41.98
C PRO A 394 0.09 -38.97 41.46
N LYS A 395 -0.97 -38.81 42.25
CA LYS A 395 -2.21 -38.05 42.02
C LYS A 395 -2.11 -36.53 41.77
N HIS A 396 -0.95 -35.97 41.41
CA HIS A 396 -0.78 -34.52 41.20
C HIS A 396 -0.65 -34.07 39.73
N THR A 397 -0.61 -34.99 38.76
CA THR A 397 -0.57 -34.66 37.33
C THR A 397 -1.95 -34.30 36.74
N THR A 398 -3.04 -34.59 37.44
CA THR A 398 -4.41 -34.39 36.92
C THR A 398 -4.84 -32.91 36.91
N TRP A 399 -4.24 -32.05 37.72
CA TRP A 399 -4.61 -30.62 37.78
C TRP A 399 -3.95 -29.76 36.70
N ILE A 400 -2.78 -30.17 36.17
CA ILE A 400 -2.06 -29.43 35.11
C ILE A 400 -2.71 -29.66 33.74
N VAL A 401 -3.35 -30.82 33.52
CA VAL A 401 -4.07 -31.13 32.28
C VAL A 401 -5.41 -30.38 32.20
N ILE A 402 -6.09 -30.12 33.32
CA ILE A 402 -7.38 -29.40 33.33
C ILE A 402 -7.19 -27.89 33.09
N LEU A 403 -6.09 -27.31 33.57
CA LEU A 403 -5.75 -25.89 33.36
C LEU A 403 -5.29 -25.59 31.92
N SER A 404 -4.63 -26.53 31.24
CA SER A 404 -4.18 -26.36 29.85
C SER A 404 -5.32 -26.47 28.84
N VAL A 405 -6.28 -27.39 29.05
CA VAL A 405 -7.47 -27.51 28.17
C VAL A 405 -8.38 -26.27 28.28
N SER A 406 -8.48 -25.66 29.46
CA SER A 406 -9.30 -24.46 29.66
C SER A 406 -8.71 -23.22 28.98
N PHE A 407 -7.38 -23.12 28.88
CA PHE A 407 -6.70 -22.01 28.21
C PHE A 407 -6.81 -22.11 26.68
N VAL A 408 -6.73 -23.32 26.12
CA VAL A 408 -6.90 -23.56 24.68
C VAL A 408 -8.34 -23.25 24.23
N LEU A 409 -9.35 -23.62 25.04
CA LEU A 409 -10.75 -23.29 24.74
C LEU A 409 -11.03 -21.78 24.80
N LEU A 410 -10.33 -21.03 25.68
CA LEU A 410 -10.45 -19.58 25.75
C LEU A 410 -9.85 -18.91 24.49
N ILE A 411 -8.70 -19.39 24.02
CA ILE A 411 -8.06 -18.89 22.79
C ILE A 411 -8.94 -19.18 21.56
N LEU A 412 -9.50 -20.39 21.45
CA LEU A 412 -10.40 -20.75 20.35
C LEU A 412 -11.68 -19.90 20.35
N ALA A 413 -12.21 -19.54 21.52
CA ALA A 413 -13.37 -18.64 21.62
C ALA A 413 -13.05 -17.20 21.19
N ILE A 414 -11.84 -16.70 21.50
CA ILE A 414 -11.39 -15.37 21.06
C ILE A 414 -11.20 -15.34 19.53
N VAL A 415 -10.58 -16.38 18.96
CA VAL A 415 -10.40 -16.51 17.51
C VAL A 415 -11.76 -16.61 16.80
N TYR A 416 -12.69 -17.39 17.33
CA TYR A 416 -14.04 -17.50 16.77
C TYR A 416 -14.79 -16.17 16.77
N LEU A 417 -14.70 -15.39 17.86
CA LEU A 417 -15.35 -14.06 17.96
C LEU A 417 -14.67 -13.04 17.03
N TYR A 418 -13.36 -13.13 16.83
CA TYR A 418 -12.63 -12.25 15.91
C TYR A 418 -13.04 -12.49 14.44
N TYR A 419 -13.25 -13.74 14.05
CA TYR A 419 -13.63 -14.07 12.67
C TYR A 419 -15.12 -13.94 12.38
N THR A 420 -16.00 -14.11 13.38
CA THR A 420 -17.46 -13.96 13.19
C THR A 420 -17.95 -12.51 13.31
N GLY A 421 -17.10 -11.58 13.77
CA GLY A 421 -17.43 -10.15 13.88
C GLY A 421 -17.10 -9.30 12.65
N ARG A 422 -16.64 -9.87 11.53
CA ARG A 422 -16.28 -9.12 10.31
C ARG A 422 -17.28 -9.24 9.14
N GLU A 423 -18.47 -9.81 9.36
CA GLU A 423 -19.52 -9.90 8.32
C GLU A 423 -20.71 -8.94 8.50
N GLU A 424 -20.70 -8.02 9.46
CA GLU A 424 -21.64 -6.89 9.48
C GLU A 424 -20.92 -5.60 9.88
N GLU A 425 -20.36 -4.92 8.88
CA GLU A 425 -20.43 -3.46 8.73
C GLU A 425 -20.20 -3.06 7.26
#